data_AF-A0AAE6SM33-F1
#
_entry.id   AF-A0AAE6SM33-F1
#
_cell.length_a   1.000
_cell.length_b   1.000
_cell.length_c   1.000
_cell.angle_alpha   90.00
_cell.angle_beta   90.00
_cell.angle_gamma   90.00
#
_symmetry.space_group_name_H-M   'P 1'
#
loop_
_entity.id
_entity.type
_entity.pdbx_description
1 polymer ?
#
loop_
_entity_poly.entity_id
_entity_poly.type
_entity_poly.pdbx_seq_one_letter_code
_entity_poly.pdbx_strand_id
1 'polypeptide(L)'
;MTDTTEFFDEQTLLEMVDNQLADGHPLQVKATLMRLVMKGTPRDEALQYIACALGAELMAMEAEQGPFNQTRYAEFLDCLPEMPWAE
;
A
#
# COMPACT_ATOMS: atom_id res chain seq x y z
N MET A 1 -24.88 -0.21 -0.94
CA MET A 1 -23.79 0.06 0.02
C MET A 1 -23.03 -1.26 0.10
N THR A 2 -21.95 -1.51 -0.64
CA THR A 2 -20.81 -0.67 -1.05
C THR A 2 -20.24 -1.30 -2.33
N ASP A 3 -20.39 -0.65 -3.48
CA ASP A 3 -19.83 -1.11 -4.76
C ASP A 3 -18.39 -0.60 -5.00
N THR A 4 -17.76 0.01 -3.99
CA THR A 4 -16.45 0.66 -4.13
C THR A 4 -15.27 -0.33 -4.06
N THR A 5 -15.50 -1.58 -3.68
CA THR A 5 -14.44 -2.61 -3.52
C THR A 5 -14.05 -3.29 -4.85
N GLU A 6 -14.73 -3.02 -5.97
CA GLU A 6 -14.49 -3.72 -7.24
C GLU A 6 -13.34 -3.15 -8.10
N PHE A 7 -12.60 -2.14 -7.66
CA PHE A 7 -11.56 -1.53 -8.52
C PHE A 7 -10.22 -2.28 -8.52
N PHE A 8 -9.82 -2.91 -7.42
CA PHE A 8 -8.63 -3.76 -7.34
C PHE A 8 -8.86 -4.88 -6.32
N ASP A 9 -8.75 -6.13 -6.75
CA ASP A 9 -8.73 -7.26 -5.79
C ASP A 9 -7.40 -7.32 -5.02
N GLU A 10 -7.43 -7.94 -3.83
CA GLU A 10 -6.28 -8.04 -2.94
C GLU A 10 -5.06 -8.67 -3.64
N GLN A 11 -5.31 -9.68 -4.47
CA GLN A 11 -4.25 -10.39 -5.19
C GLN A 11 -3.52 -9.45 -6.16
N THR A 12 -4.26 -8.64 -6.92
CA THR A 12 -3.71 -7.66 -7.85
C THR A 12 -2.84 -6.64 -7.14
N LEU A 13 -3.28 -6.16 -5.97
CA LEU A 13 -2.50 -5.21 -5.17
C LEU A 13 -1.20 -5.85 -4.64
N LEU A 14 -1.27 -7.09 -4.18
CA LEU A 14 -0.09 -7.83 -3.73
C LEU A 14 0.91 -8.06 -4.89
N GLU A 15 0.42 -8.43 -6.08
CA GLU A 15 1.26 -8.57 -7.27
C GLU A 15 1.95 -7.25 -7.65
N MET A 16 1.24 -6.11 -7.55
CA MET A 16 1.85 -4.79 -7.77
C MET A 16 2.92 -4.47 -6.73
N VAL A 17 2.70 -4.80 -5.45
CA VAL A 17 3.69 -4.60 -4.39
C VAL A 17 4.92 -5.48 -4.61
N ASP A 18 4.74 -6.73 -5.03
CA ASP A 18 5.85 -7.61 -5.39
C ASP A 18 6.65 -7.06 -6.57
N ASN A 19 5.98 -6.47 -7.58
CA ASN A 19 6.66 -5.78 -8.68
C ASN A 19 7.45 -4.54 -8.18
N GLN A 20 6.89 -3.73 -7.29
CA GLN A 20 7.60 -2.59 -6.68
C GLN A 20 8.87 -3.04 -5.93
N LEU A 21 8.79 -4.18 -5.22
CA LEU A 21 9.92 -4.77 -4.51
C LEU A 21 10.98 -5.33 -5.45
N ALA A 22 10.55 -5.99 -6.54
CA ALA A 22 11.44 -6.53 -7.57
C ALA A 22 12.19 -5.42 -8.32
N ASP A 23 11.47 -4.35 -8.69
CA ASP A 23 12.02 -3.17 -9.37
C ASP A 23 12.84 -2.29 -8.42
N GLY A 24 12.66 -2.45 -7.10
CA GLY A 24 13.31 -1.63 -6.08
C GLY A 24 12.80 -0.18 -6.06
N HIS A 25 11.59 0.06 -6.58
CA HIS A 25 10.99 1.38 -6.66
C HIS A 25 9.49 1.37 -6.31
N PRO A 26 9.02 2.25 -5.40
CA PRO A 26 9.82 3.19 -4.63
C PRO A 26 10.61 2.50 -3.50
N LEU A 27 11.78 3.06 -3.14
CA LEU A 27 12.66 2.52 -2.09
C LEU A 27 11.94 2.40 -0.74
N GLN A 28 10.95 3.26 -0.53
CA GLN A 28 10.08 3.31 0.65
C GLN A 28 9.34 1.99 0.88
N VAL A 29 8.92 1.28 -0.18
CA VAL A 29 8.20 0.00 -0.05
C VAL A 29 9.10 -1.03 0.64
N LYS A 30 10.36 -1.14 0.18
CA LYS A 30 11.35 -2.03 0.79
C LYS A 30 11.70 -1.60 2.21
N ALA A 31 11.87 -0.30 2.45
CA ALA A 31 12.15 0.23 3.78
C ALA A 31 11.01 -0.08 4.77
N THR A 32 9.76 0.07 4.35
CA THR A 32 8.56 -0.23 5.12
C THR A 32 8.45 -1.72 5.40
N LEU A 33 8.65 -2.58 4.41
CA LEU A 33 8.67 -4.04 4.60
C LEU A 33 9.71 -4.44 5.66
N MET A 34 10.93 -3.90 5.56
CA MET A 34 11.99 -4.15 6.54
C MET A 34 11.60 -3.64 7.93
N ARG A 35 11.04 -2.43 8.04
CA ARG A 35 10.60 -1.83 9.31
C ARG A 35 9.56 -2.70 10.01
N LEU A 36 8.54 -3.15 9.30
CA LEU A 36 7.46 -3.98 9.83
C LEU A 36 7.99 -5.34 10.29
N VAL A 37 8.80 -5.99 9.46
CA VAL A 37 9.41 -7.30 9.80
C VAL A 37 10.35 -7.19 11.01
N MET A 38 11.16 -6.13 11.10
CA MET A 38 12.01 -5.89 12.27
C MET A 38 11.23 -5.64 13.56
N LYS A 39 10.00 -5.10 13.48
CA LYS A 39 9.09 -4.93 14.62
C LYS A 39 8.34 -6.21 14.98
N GLY A 40 8.50 -7.29 14.22
CA GLY A 40 7.90 -8.60 14.49
C GLY A 40 6.65 -8.91 13.67
N THR A 41 6.25 -8.05 12.73
CA THR A 41 5.16 -8.35 11.80
C THR A 41 5.62 -9.44 10.82
N PRO A 42 4.87 -10.55 10.65
CA PRO A 42 5.14 -11.53 9.62
C PRO A 42 5.26 -10.88 8.23
N ARG A 43 6.16 -11.38 7.38
CA ARG A 43 6.40 -10.80 6.05
C ARG A 43 5.10 -10.69 5.24
N ASP A 44 4.28 -11.74 5.26
CA ASP A 44 3.08 -11.85 4.44
C ASP A 44 2.02 -10.83 4.91
N GLU A 45 1.89 -10.64 6.22
CA GLU A 45 1.05 -9.62 6.84
C GLU A 45 1.59 -8.20 6.55
N ALA A 46 2.91 -8.01 6.57
CA ALA A 46 3.52 -6.74 6.17
C ALA A 46 3.25 -6.39 4.70
N LEU A 47 3.22 -7.38 3.80
CA LEU A 47 2.84 -7.17 2.41
C LEU A 47 1.36 -6.78 2.27
N GLN A 48 0.47 -7.39 3.06
CA GLN A 48 -0.95 -7.00 3.09
C GLN A 48 -1.11 -5.55 3.54
N TYR A 49 -0.40 -5.11 4.58
CA TYR A 49 -0.41 -3.71 5.00
C TYR A 49 0.06 -2.74 3.91
N ILE A 50 1.13 -3.10 3.20
CA ILE A 50 1.63 -2.30 2.07
C ILE A 50 0.61 -2.27 0.92
N ALA A 51 -0.04 -3.40 0.63
CA ALA A 51 -1.11 -3.47 -0.36
C ALA A 51 -2.32 -2.60 0.03
N CYS A 52 -2.68 -2.52 1.32
CA CYS A 52 -3.71 -1.60 1.81
C CYS A 52 -3.33 -0.13 1.58
N ALA A 53 -2.07 0.25 1.83
CA ALA A 53 -1.58 1.60 1.55
C ALA A 53 -1.61 1.93 0.05
N LEU A 54 -1.26 0.97 -0.81
CA LEU A 54 -1.35 1.12 -2.27
C LEU A 54 -2.79 1.28 -2.73
N GLY A 55 -3.69 0.43 -2.23
CA GLY A 55 -5.13 0.50 -2.53
C GLY A 55 -5.75 1.83 -2.10
N ALA A 56 -5.37 2.36 -0.94
CA ALA A 56 -5.82 3.66 -0.46
C ALA A 56 -5.42 4.80 -1.41
N GLU A 57 -4.18 4.78 -1.92
CA GLU A 57 -3.74 5.76 -2.92
C GLU A 57 -4.49 5.60 -4.24
N LEU A 58 -4.69 4.38 -4.73
CA LEU A 58 -5.41 4.14 -5.99
C LEU A 58 -6.88 4.59 -5.90
N MET A 59 -7.53 4.38 -4.76
CA MET A 59 -8.88 4.90 -4.51
C MET A 59 -8.91 6.42 -4.46
N ALA A 60 -7.93 7.07 -3.82
CA ALA A 60 -7.83 8.53 -3.78
C ALA A 60 -7.56 9.13 -5.17
N MET A 61 -6.66 8.51 -5.94
CA MET A 61 -6.36 8.87 -7.33
C MET A 61 -7.63 8.84 -8.19
N GLU A 62 -8.44 7.79 -8.09
CA GLU A 62 -9.70 7.64 -8.81
C GLU A 62 -10.73 8.69 -8.37
N ALA A 63 -10.91 8.88 -7.07
CA ALA A 63 -11.85 9.86 -6.51
C ALA A 63 -11.50 11.30 -6.90
N GLU A 64 -10.21 11.63 -6.98
CA GLU A 64 -9.70 12.95 -7.38
C GLU A 64 -9.60 13.10 -8.91
N GLN A 65 -9.82 12.03 -9.69
CA GLN A 65 -9.56 11.97 -11.14
C GLN A 65 -8.15 12.48 -11.49
N GLY A 66 -7.18 12.13 -10.64
CA GLY A 66 -5.82 12.67 -10.66
C GLY A 66 -4.75 11.64 -11.03
N PRO A 67 -3.48 12.06 -11.10
CA PRO A 67 -2.36 11.12 -11.19
C PRO A 67 -2.09 10.46 -9.84
N PHE A 68 -1.40 9.31 -9.85
CA PHE A 68 -0.92 8.65 -8.64
C PHE A 68 -0.01 9.59 -7.84
N ASN A 69 -0.33 9.79 -6.55
CA ASN A 69 0.41 10.67 -5.67
C ASN A 69 1.45 9.89 -4.86
N GLN A 70 2.69 9.93 -5.33
CA GLN A 70 3.81 9.24 -4.65
C GLN A 70 4.07 9.75 -3.23
N THR A 71 3.83 11.03 -2.96
CA THR A 71 4.01 11.61 -1.62
C THR A 71 2.98 11.06 -0.66
N ARG A 72 1.71 11.03 -1.06
CA ARG A 72 0.61 10.49 -0.25
C ARG A 72 0.76 8.98 -0.03
N TYR A 73 1.18 8.23 -1.06
CA TYR A 73 1.52 6.82 -0.88
C TYR A 73 2.67 6.62 0.14
N ALA A 74 3.71 7.45 0.09
CA ALA A 74 4.81 7.39 1.06
C ALA A 74 4.33 7.71 2.49
N GLU A 75 3.45 8.68 2.65
CA GLU A 75 2.83 9.01 3.95
C GLU A 75 2.02 7.83 4.48
N PHE A 76 1.25 7.14 3.63
CA PHE A 76 0.55 5.91 4.02
C PHE A 76 1.54 4.83 4.46
N LEU A 77 2.59 4.58 3.67
CA LEU A 77 3.63 3.61 4.02
C LEU A 77 4.28 3.92 5.38
N ASP A 78 4.41 5.18 5.78
CA ASP A 78 5.02 5.58 7.04
C ASP A 78 4.14 5.31 8.27
N CYS A 79 2.80 5.36 8.14
CA CYS A 79 1.89 5.05 9.25
C CYS A 79 1.46 3.58 9.32
N LEU A 80 2.13 2.67 8.60
CA LEU A 80 1.89 1.23 8.78
C LEU A 80 2.59 0.71 10.05
N PRO A 81 1.91 -0.14 10.85
CA PRO A 81 0.62 -0.82 10.55
C PRO A 81 -0.67 -0.11 11.00
N GLU A 82 -0.59 1.09 11.57
CA GLU A 82 -1.71 1.78 12.23
C GLU A 82 -2.85 2.23 11.28
N MET A 83 -2.55 2.49 10.01
CA MET A 83 -3.53 2.82 8.95
C MET A 83 -4.59 3.89 9.33
N PRO A 84 -4.19 5.09 9.79
CA PRO A 84 -5.12 6.14 10.25
C PRO A 84 -6.07 6.69 9.16
N TRP A 85 -5.84 6.36 7.89
CA TRP A 85 -6.71 6.74 6.76
C TRP A 85 -7.85 5.74 6.50
N ALA A 86 -7.83 4.58 7.16
CA ALA A 86 -8.79 3.49 6.92
C ALA A 86 -10.04 3.56 7.83
N GLU A 87 -10.20 4.65 8.60
CA GLU A 87 -11.36 4.91 9.47
C GLU A 87 -12.59 5.44 8.73
#